data_AF-A0A562WQ29-F1
#
_entry.id   AF-A0A562WQ29-F1
#
_cell.length_a   1.000
_cell.length_b   1.000
_cell.length_c   1.000
_cell.angle_alpha   90.00
_cell.angle_beta   90.00
_cell.angle_gamma   90.00
#
_symmetry.space_group_name_H-M   'P 1'
#
loop_
_entity.id
_entity.type
_entity.pdbx_description
1 polymer ?
#
loop_
_entity_poly.entity_id
_entity_poly.type
_entity_poly.pdbx_seq_one_letter_code
_entity_poly.pdbx_strand_id
1 'polypeptide(L)'
;MDSLLADLNHPAIEAFLDAVDEVMNSNTLMLKVRADVPVQPGNRAAILSDFLRAPLFHEMMLTADRARGWWMFHEMPYEPTAAAPIPAAGAPGSLVRDGFRLTLSPLDGIGMAARLRWMLTSACSPYRRHLDENRARDLAGEFLRHVFDSGGGLCPVEPDRRSGTETPWEFCTVRPNFLRGMDEHADEPYQPAYFEGCESADTATFFHQGEVFYLLLTNGAP
;
A
#
# COMPACT_ATOMS: atom_id res chain seq x y z
N MET A 1 9.93 3.68 14.21
CA MET A 1 9.02 4.04 13.10
C MET A 1 7.71 4.52 13.66
N ASP A 2 7.09 5.51 13.02
CA ASP A 2 5.82 6.11 13.45
C ASP A 2 4.76 6.04 12.35
N SER A 3 3.51 5.78 12.74
CA SER A 3 2.35 5.88 11.84
C SER A 3 2.05 7.33 11.51
N LEU A 4 1.81 7.60 10.23
CA LEU A 4 1.34 8.88 9.70
C LEU A 4 -0.01 8.73 8.98
N LEU A 5 -0.83 7.74 9.35
CA LEU A 5 -2.12 7.48 8.71
C LEU A 5 -3.07 8.69 8.73
N ALA A 6 -2.99 9.53 9.77
CA ALA A 6 -3.82 10.74 9.86
C ALA A 6 -3.57 11.71 8.69
N ASP A 7 -2.36 11.71 8.12
CA ASP A 7 -2.00 12.56 6.98
C ASP A 7 -2.64 12.09 5.66
N LEU A 8 -3.26 10.90 5.64
CA LEU A 8 -3.92 10.35 4.45
C LEU A 8 -5.38 10.78 4.33
N ASN A 9 -5.92 11.51 5.32
CA ASN A 9 -7.30 12.01 5.31
C ASN A 9 -7.43 13.21 4.35
N HIS A 10 -7.43 12.92 3.06
CA HIS A 10 -7.58 13.91 2.00
C HIS A 10 -8.49 13.41 0.88
N PRO A 11 -9.44 14.23 0.37
CA PRO A 11 -10.41 13.80 -0.63
C PRO A 11 -9.80 13.25 -1.92
N ALA A 12 -8.64 13.77 -2.37
CA ALA A 12 -7.97 13.26 -3.56
C ALA A 12 -7.36 11.86 -3.36
N ILE A 13 -6.92 11.53 -2.14
CA ILE A 13 -6.46 10.19 -1.81
C ILE A 13 -7.67 9.26 -1.80
N GLU A 14 -8.70 9.62 -1.04
CA GLU A 14 -9.94 8.84 -0.91
C GLU A 14 -10.58 8.56 -2.28
N ALA A 15 -10.76 9.58 -3.11
CA ALA A 15 -11.35 9.43 -4.45
C ALA A 15 -10.54 8.49 -5.36
N PHE A 16 -9.22 8.46 -5.23
CA PHE A 16 -8.39 7.52 -5.97
C PHE A 16 -8.55 6.10 -5.45
N LEU A 17 -8.49 5.90 -4.13
CA LEU A 17 -8.65 4.57 -3.52
C LEU A 17 -10.04 3.99 -3.81
N ASP A 18 -11.10 4.79 -3.72
CA ASP A 18 -12.47 4.38 -4.06
C ASP A 18 -12.61 3.96 -5.53
N ALA A 19 -11.97 4.70 -6.43
CA ALA A 19 -11.98 4.36 -7.85
C ALA A 19 -11.24 3.04 -8.12
N VAL A 20 -10.13 2.77 -7.42
CA VAL A 20 -9.45 1.47 -7.50
C VAL A 20 -10.36 0.36 -6.98
N ASP A 21 -11.03 0.58 -5.84
CA ASP A 21 -11.93 -0.40 -5.24
C ASP A 21 -13.12 -0.73 -6.13
N GLU A 22 -13.71 0.28 -6.78
CA GLU A 22 -14.79 0.05 -7.74
C GLU A 22 -14.31 -0.71 -8.99
N VAL A 23 -13.16 -0.34 -9.54
CA VAL A 23 -12.62 -0.95 -10.76
C VAL A 23 -12.17 -2.38 -10.50
N MET A 24 -11.37 -2.59 -9.46
CA MET A 24 -10.70 -3.86 -9.19
C MET A 24 -11.51 -4.80 -8.29
N ASN A 25 -12.65 -4.35 -7.75
CA ASN A 25 -13.40 -5.06 -6.71
C ASN A 25 -12.47 -5.46 -5.56
N SER A 26 -11.89 -4.45 -4.92
CA SER A 26 -10.84 -4.63 -3.91
C SER A 26 -11.16 -3.87 -2.62
N ASN A 27 -10.41 -4.21 -1.58
CA ASN A 27 -10.22 -3.42 -0.37
C ASN A 27 -8.84 -2.76 -0.44
N THR A 28 -8.73 -1.57 -1.03
CA THR A 28 -7.45 -0.87 -1.18
C THR A 28 -7.09 -0.13 0.10
N LEU A 29 -5.85 -0.35 0.57
CA LEU A 29 -5.29 0.31 1.75
C LEU A 29 -4.03 1.08 1.37
N MET A 30 -3.89 2.29 1.90
CA MET A 30 -2.68 3.07 1.81
C MET A 30 -2.15 3.32 3.21
N LEU A 31 -0.89 2.98 3.43
CA LEU A 31 -0.19 3.22 4.68
C LEU A 31 0.88 4.29 4.47
N LYS A 32 1.06 5.18 5.44
CA LYS A 32 2.12 6.19 5.46
C LYS A 32 2.89 6.09 6.77
N VAL A 33 4.21 6.03 6.68
CA VAL A 33 5.09 5.74 7.82
C VAL A 33 6.29 6.68 7.80
N ARG A 34 6.74 7.09 8.98
CA ARG A 34 8.07 7.67 9.19
C ARG A 34 9.02 6.58 9.67
N ALA A 35 10.06 6.30 8.89
CA ALA A 35 11.17 5.43 9.28
C ALA A 35 12.10 6.16 10.26
N ASP A 36 12.87 5.40 11.04
CA ASP A 36 13.84 5.96 12.01
C ASP A 36 15.11 6.52 11.33
N VAL A 37 15.32 6.18 10.06
CA VAL A 37 16.44 6.64 9.24
C VAL A 37 15.95 6.90 7.81
N PRO A 38 16.64 7.75 7.03
CA PRO A 38 16.31 7.95 5.63
C PRO A 38 16.30 6.64 4.83
N VAL A 39 15.23 6.45 4.06
CA VAL A 39 15.03 5.34 3.14
C VAL A 39 15.82 5.61 1.86
N GLN A 40 16.65 4.66 1.46
CA GLN A 40 17.59 4.72 0.35
C GLN A 40 17.55 3.42 -0.45
N PRO A 41 18.05 3.40 -1.70
CA PRO A 41 18.09 2.19 -2.53
C PRO A 41 18.77 1.00 -1.83
N GLY A 42 19.81 1.27 -1.03
CA GLY A 42 20.59 0.25 -0.33
C GLY A 42 19.94 -0.35 0.92
N ASN A 43 18.95 0.33 1.53
CA ASN A 43 18.33 -0.12 2.78
C ASN A 43 16.80 -0.29 2.70
N ARG A 44 16.14 0.17 1.63
CA ARG A 44 14.67 0.17 1.51
C ARG A 44 14.00 -1.19 1.70
N ALA A 45 14.63 -2.25 1.19
CA ALA A 45 14.10 -3.60 1.35
C ALA A 45 14.18 -4.07 2.82
N ALA A 46 15.25 -3.72 3.54
CA ALA A 46 15.39 -4.01 4.96
C ALA A 46 14.39 -3.20 5.79
N ILE A 47 14.25 -1.89 5.51
CA ILE A 47 13.28 -1.03 6.19
C ILE A 47 11.84 -1.54 6.00
N LEU A 48 11.43 -1.85 4.77
CA LEU A 48 10.10 -2.39 4.52
C LEU A 48 9.91 -3.77 5.20
N SER A 49 10.95 -4.60 5.18
CA SER A 49 10.97 -5.91 5.84
C SER A 49 10.79 -5.79 7.35
N ASP A 50 11.45 -4.82 7.99
CA ASP A 50 11.36 -4.56 9.42
C ASP A 50 9.99 -3.98 9.78
N PHE A 51 9.49 -3.04 8.97
CA PHE A 51 8.14 -2.49 9.13
C PHE A 51 7.07 -3.58 9.10
N LEU A 52 7.07 -4.45 8.08
CA LEU A 52 6.09 -5.52 7.94
C LEU A 52 6.10 -6.48 9.14
N ARG A 53 7.26 -6.70 9.77
CA ARG A 53 7.39 -7.56 10.95
C ARG A 53 7.06 -6.85 12.27
N ALA A 54 6.95 -5.53 12.25
CA ALA A 54 6.68 -4.74 13.45
C ALA A 54 5.19 -4.82 13.82
N PRO A 55 4.85 -4.79 15.13
CA PRO A 55 3.47 -4.65 15.61
C PRO A 55 2.71 -3.49 14.93
N LEU A 56 3.42 -2.39 14.69
CA LEU A 56 2.90 -1.19 14.03
C LEU A 56 2.21 -1.48 12.68
N PHE A 57 2.76 -2.39 11.87
CA PHE A 57 2.14 -2.72 10.59
C PHE A 57 0.75 -3.34 10.77
N HIS A 58 0.61 -4.27 11.71
CA HIS A 58 -0.68 -4.89 12.02
C HIS A 58 -1.68 -3.83 12.52
N GLU A 59 -1.28 -2.99 13.46
CA GLU A 59 -2.14 -1.91 13.99
C GLU A 59 -2.61 -0.96 12.88
N MET A 60 -1.70 -0.60 11.96
CA MET A 60 -2.02 0.26 10.83
C MET A 60 -2.97 -0.41 9.83
N MET A 61 -2.82 -1.70 9.56
CA MET A 61 -3.77 -2.45 8.71
C MET A 61 -5.18 -2.46 9.31
N LEU A 62 -5.32 -2.76 10.61
CA LEU A 62 -6.62 -2.73 11.31
C LEU A 62 -7.24 -1.33 11.31
N THR A 63 -6.42 -0.31 11.55
CA THR A 63 -6.87 1.09 11.59
C THR A 63 -7.34 1.54 10.22
N ALA A 64 -6.60 1.22 9.15
CA ALA A 64 -6.96 1.56 7.78
C ALA A 64 -8.21 0.80 7.30
N ASP A 65 -8.31 -0.51 7.60
CA ASP A 65 -9.50 -1.33 7.30
C ASP A 65 -10.77 -0.76 7.94
N ARG A 66 -10.69 -0.40 9.23
CA ARG A 66 -11.80 0.25 9.95
C ARG A 66 -12.16 1.61 9.37
N ALA A 67 -11.16 2.42 9.04
CA ALA A 67 -11.38 3.76 8.48
C ALA A 67 -12.04 3.70 7.10
N ARG A 68 -11.70 2.69 6.29
CA ARG A 68 -12.32 2.44 4.98
C ARG A 68 -13.68 1.72 5.07
N GLY A 69 -14.02 1.18 6.23
CA GLY A 69 -15.30 0.50 6.46
C GLY A 69 -15.41 -0.86 5.76
N TRP A 70 -14.28 -1.50 5.45
CA TRP A 70 -14.26 -2.85 4.86
C TRP A 70 -14.50 -3.94 5.90
N TRP A 71 -14.06 -3.69 7.13
CA TRP A 71 -14.23 -4.60 8.27
C TRP A 71 -13.68 -6.00 8.00
N MET A 72 -12.71 -6.13 7.10
CA MET A 72 -12.09 -7.40 6.70
C MET A 72 -11.44 -8.10 7.90
N PHE A 73 -10.98 -7.31 8.87
CA PHE A 73 -10.33 -7.82 10.08
C PHE A 73 -11.21 -7.73 11.33
N HIS A 74 -12.48 -7.30 11.21
CA HIS A 74 -13.35 -6.95 12.35
C HIS A 74 -13.95 -8.16 13.08
N GLU A 75 -14.21 -9.26 12.39
CA GLU A 75 -14.75 -10.49 12.99
C GLU A 75 -13.65 -11.41 13.54
N MET A 76 -12.40 -11.00 13.43
CA MET A 76 -11.32 -11.78 14.01
C MET A 76 -11.45 -11.76 15.53
N PRO A 77 -11.33 -12.91 16.21
CA PRO A 77 -11.26 -12.95 17.69
C PRO A 77 -10.05 -12.18 18.23
N TYR A 78 -9.19 -11.71 17.33
CA TYR A 78 -8.13 -10.74 17.55
C TYR A 78 -8.69 -9.31 17.58
N GLU A 79 -9.48 -8.99 18.60
CA GLU A 79 -9.45 -7.62 19.10
C GLU A 79 -8.15 -7.50 19.90
N PRO A 80 -7.14 -6.72 19.46
CA PRO A 80 -6.11 -6.28 20.37
C PRO A 80 -6.79 -5.37 21.40
N THR A 81 -7.37 -6.00 22.43
CA THR A 81 -7.55 -5.31 23.70
C THR A 81 -6.19 -4.75 24.09
N ALA A 82 -6.15 -3.67 24.86
CA ALA A 82 -4.88 -3.07 25.31
C ALA A 82 -3.92 -4.06 26.04
N ALA A 83 -4.36 -5.30 26.29
CA ALA A 83 -3.61 -6.37 26.94
C ALA A 83 -3.17 -7.55 26.02
N ALA A 84 -3.68 -7.69 24.80
CA ALA A 84 -3.32 -8.81 23.92
C ALA A 84 -2.12 -8.45 23.01
N PRO A 85 -1.00 -9.19 23.08
CA PRO A 85 0.19 -8.88 22.29
C PRO A 85 0.01 -9.24 20.82
N ILE A 86 0.63 -8.44 19.93
CA ILE A 86 0.63 -8.72 18.50
C ILE A 86 1.47 -9.95 18.18
N PRO A 87 0.91 -10.95 17.45
CA PRO A 87 1.66 -12.13 17.06
C PRO A 87 2.90 -11.75 16.27
N ALA A 88 4.02 -12.39 16.59
CA ALA A 88 5.24 -12.25 15.80
C ALA A 88 5.00 -12.72 14.36
N ALA A 89 5.72 -12.15 13.39
CA ALA A 89 5.61 -12.56 11.99
C ALA A 89 5.81 -14.09 11.84
N GLY A 90 4.93 -14.74 11.07
CA GLY A 90 4.92 -16.19 10.89
C GLY A 90 4.26 -17.00 12.03
N ALA A 91 3.98 -16.39 13.19
CA ALA A 91 3.24 -17.06 14.26
C ALA A 91 1.75 -17.24 13.90
N PRO A 92 1.04 -18.18 14.55
CA PRO A 92 -0.42 -18.25 14.46
C PRO A 92 -1.06 -16.90 14.79
N GLY A 93 -1.95 -16.42 13.93
CA GLY A 93 -2.59 -15.09 14.06
C GLY A 93 -1.80 -13.92 13.48
N SER A 94 -0.62 -14.13 12.87
CA SER A 94 0.10 -13.10 12.12
C SER A 94 -0.45 -12.91 10.70
N LEU A 95 -0.69 -11.66 10.31
CA LEU A 95 -1.06 -11.28 8.94
C LEU A 95 0.07 -11.54 7.92
N VAL A 96 1.31 -11.49 8.39
CA VAL A 96 2.51 -11.69 7.58
C VAL A 96 2.88 -13.16 7.53
N ARG A 97 3.20 -13.65 6.33
CA ARG A 97 3.60 -15.04 6.06
C ARG A 97 4.94 -15.35 6.72
N ASP A 98 5.12 -16.60 7.15
CA ASP A 98 6.43 -17.07 7.61
C ASP A 98 7.45 -17.11 6.45
N GLY A 99 8.70 -16.79 6.74
CA GLY A 99 9.81 -16.90 5.80
C GLY A 99 9.73 -16.04 4.54
N PHE A 100 8.81 -15.06 4.45
CA PHE A 100 8.63 -14.25 3.24
C PHE A 100 9.91 -13.50 2.86
N ARG A 101 10.12 -13.35 1.55
CA ARG A 101 11.23 -12.58 0.98
C ARG A 101 10.67 -11.47 0.10
N LEU A 102 11.02 -10.24 0.44
CA LEU A 102 10.63 -9.08 -0.35
C LEU A 102 11.34 -9.10 -1.70
N THR A 103 10.55 -8.88 -2.75
CA THR A 103 11.05 -8.62 -4.10
C THR A 103 10.57 -7.24 -4.51
N LEU A 104 11.51 -6.31 -4.65
CA LEU A 104 11.24 -4.93 -5.07
C LEU A 104 11.76 -4.73 -6.49
N SER A 105 10.91 -4.22 -7.37
CA SER A 105 11.28 -3.83 -8.73
C SER A 105 11.19 -2.31 -8.85
N PRO A 106 12.27 -1.61 -9.21
CA PRO A 106 12.27 -0.15 -9.33
C PRO A 106 11.23 0.35 -10.35
N LEU A 107 10.64 1.50 -10.05
CA LEU A 107 9.83 2.30 -10.97
C LEU A 107 10.40 3.72 -11.03
N ASP A 108 10.37 4.34 -12.20
CA ASP A 108 10.53 5.79 -12.32
C ASP A 108 9.16 6.49 -12.14
N GLY A 109 9.16 7.83 -12.13
CA GLY A 109 7.93 8.60 -11.96
C GLY A 109 6.90 8.35 -13.07
N ILE A 110 7.36 8.11 -14.30
CA ILE A 110 6.50 7.75 -15.44
C ILE A 110 5.84 6.39 -15.20
N GLY A 111 6.63 5.41 -14.73
CA GLY A 111 6.19 4.07 -14.37
C GLY A 111 5.21 4.07 -13.21
N MET A 112 5.41 4.92 -12.20
CA MET A 112 4.45 5.12 -11.11
C MET A 112 3.11 5.65 -11.64
N ALA A 113 3.12 6.73 -12.43
CA ALA A 113 1.89 7.28 -13.02
C ALA A 113 1.19 6.27 -13.95
N ALA A 114 1.96 5.52 -14.74
CA ALA A 114 1.43 4.44 -15.57
C ALA A 114 0.82 3.31 -14.74
N ARG A 115 1.43 2.95 -13.60
CA ARG A 115 0.94 1.92 -12.68
C ARG A 115 -0.41 2.31 -12.08
N LEU A 116 -0.55 3.54 -11.59
CA LEU A 116 -1.81 4.04 -11.03
C LEU A 116 -2.92 4.10 -12.09
N ARG A 117 -2.62 4.55 -13.31
CA ARG A 117 -3.60 4.52 -14.41
C ARG A 117 -4.00 3.11 -14.78
N TRP A 118 -3.03 2.18 -14.88
CA TRP A 118 -3.30 0.78 -15.17
C TRP A 118 -4.29 0.17 -14.18
N MET A 119 -4.20 0.51 -12.88
CA MET A 119 -5.17 0.06 -11.87
C MET A 119 -6.61 0.46 -12.24
N LEU A 120 -6.80 1.63 -12.84
CA LEU A 120 -8.11 2.19 -13.17
C LEU A 120 -8.62 1.79 -14.57
N THR A 121 -7.73 1.45 -15.50
CA THR A 121 -8.08 1.26 -16.92
C THR A 121 -7.93 -0.18 -17.41
N SER A 122 -7.16 -1.03 -16.73
CA SER A 122 -6.70 -2.28 -17.33
C SER A 122 -6.40 -3.42 -16.35
N ALA A 123 -6.33 -3.15 -15.05
CA ALA A 123 -6.21 -4.20 -14.05
C ALA A 123 -7.38 -5.19 -14.11
N CYS A 124 -7.19 -6.36 -13.50
CA CYS A 124 -8.27 -7.34 -13.37
C CYS A 124 -9.49 -6.67 -12.74
N SER A 125 -10.64 -6.83 -13.39
CA SER A 125 -11.92 -6.24 -12.97
C SER A 125 -13.02 -7.30 -13.18
N PRO A 126 -13.54 -7.93 -12.12
CA PRO A 126 -14.57 -8.97 -12.23
C PRO A 126 -15.80 -8.49 -12.98
N TYR A 127 -16.16 -7.24 -12.71
CA TYR A 127 -17.32 -6.58 -13.27
C TYR A 127 -17.03 -5.84 -14.58
N ARG A 128 -15.80 -5.95 -15.11
CA ARG A 128 -15.34 -5.26 -16.33
C ARG A 128 -15.60 -3.75 -16.28
N ARG A 129 -15.43 -3.18 -15.10
CA ARG A 129 -15.54 -1.73 -14.87
C ARG A 129 -14.15 -1.16 -15.02
N HIS A 130 -13.93 -0.45 -16.12
CA HIS A 130 -12.71 0.32 -16.31
C HIS A 130 -13.12 1.77 -16.56
N LEU A 131 -12.33 2.69 -16.00
CA LEU A 131 -12.48 4.10 -16.31
C LEU A 131 -11.90 4.39 -17.69
N ASP A 132 -12.42 5.43 -18.35
CA ASP A 132 -11.76 5.96 -19.52
C ASP A 132 -10.41 6.60 -19.15
N GLU A 133 -9.51 6.68 -20.12
CA GLU A 133 -8.14 7.15 -19.92
C GLU A 133 -8.07 8.60 -19.39
N ASN A 134 -9.04 9.48 -19.72
CA ASN A 134 -9.01 10.85 -19.23
C ASN A 134 -9.38 10.88 -17.75
N ARG A 135 -10.45 10.20 -17.36
CA ARG A 135 -10.86 10.13 -15.95
C ARG A 135 -9.80 9.47 -15.08
N ALA A 136 -9.18 8.39 -15.57
CA ALA A 136 -8.09 7.71 -14.89
C ALA A 136 -6.84 8.61 -14.73
N ARG A 137 -6.48 9.36 -15.79
CA ARG A 137 -5.38 10.32 -15.74
C ARG A 137 -5.64 11.43 -14.72
N ASP A 138 -6.84 11.98 -14.70
CA ASP A 138 -7.19 13.05 -13.77
C ASP A 138 -7.09 12.57 -12.33
N LEU A 139 -7.76 11.45 -11.97
CA LEU A 139 -7.71 10.89 -10.63
C LEU A 139 -6.28 10.54 -10.18
N ALA A 140 -5.51 9.86 -11.02
CA ALA A 140 -4.12 9.55 -10.71
C ALA A 140 -3.28 10.84 -10.57
N GLY A 141 -3.51 11.85 -11.41
CA GLY A 141 -2.83 13.13 -11.34
C GLY A 141 -3.14 13.89 -10.05
N GLU A 142 -4.40 13.96 -9.63
CA GLU A 142 -4.79 14.60 -8.37
C GLU A 142 -4.20 13.88 -7.15
N PHE A 143 -4.23 12.54 -7.16
CA PHE A 143 -3.57 11.71 -6.16
C PHE A 143 -2.08 12.02 -6.07
N LEU A 144 -1.37 11.95 -7.21
CA LEU A 144 0.08 12.18 -7.27
C LEU A 144 0.45 13.58 -6.79
N ARG A 145 -0.28 14.61 -7.24
CA ARG A 145 -0.04 15.99 -6.78
C ARG A 145 -0.21 16.10 -5.27
N HIS A 146 -1.24 15.49 -4.68
CA HIS A 146 -1.43 15.62 -3.24
C HIS A 146 -0.34 14.87 -2.44
N VAL A 147 -0.04 13.64 -2.84
CA VAL A 147 0.96 12.81 -2.15
C VAL A 147 2.37 13.40 -2.30
N PHE A 148 2.67 14.03 -3.44
CA PHE A 148 4.04 14.39 -3.81
C PHE A 148 4.32 15.90 -3.90
N ASP A 149 3.33 16.77 -4.11
CA ASP A 149 3.51 18.24 -4.11
C ASP A 149 3.40 18.89 -2.71
N SER A 150 3.10 18.11 -1.67
CA SER A 150 3.25 18.58 -0.27
C SER A 150 4.71 18.92 0.10
N GLY A 151 5.66 18.63 -0.80
CA GLY A 151 7.06 19.03 -0.76
C GLY A 151 7.67 19.18 -2.16
N GLY A 152 6.91 19.75 -3.11
CA GLY A 152 7.41 20.20 -4.42
C GLY A 152 7.83 19.13 -5.42
N GLY A 153 6.97 18.86 -6.41
CA GLY A 153 7.44 18.51 -7.75
C GLY A 153 7.05 17.12 -8.27
N LEU A 154 5.77 16.96 -8.61
CA LEU A 154 5.38 16.09 -9.73
C LEU A 154 4.55 16.86 -10.78
N CYS A 155 5.06 18.00 -11.21
CA CYS A 155 4.81 18.42 -12.58
C CYS A 155 5.80 17.69 -13.49
N PRO A 156 5.40 17.15 -14.66
CA PRO A 156 6.33 16.61 -15.67
C PRO A 156 7.15 17.72 -16.37
N VAL A 157 7.31 18.88 -15.74
CA VAL A 157 8.24 19.92 -16.16
C VAL A 157 9.54 19.59 -15.45
N GLU A 158 10.62 19.48 -16.22
CA GLU A 158 11.98 19.16 -15.77
C GLU A 158 12.27 19.74 -14.38
N PRO A 159 12.98 18.99 -13.50
CA PRO A 159 13.31 19.47 -12.18
C PRO A 159 14.02 20.82 -12.33
N ASP A 160 13.34 21.89 -11.94
CA ASP A 160 13.96 23.21 -11.90
C ASP A 160 15.03 23.11 -10.81
N ARG A 161 16.29 23.01 -11.24
CA ARG A 161 17.49 22.74 -10.41
C ARG A 161 17.82 23.90 -9.47
N ARG A 162 16.83 24.62 -8.96
CA ARG A 162 16.99 25.88 -8.23
C ARG A 162 16.71 25.81 -6.73
N SER A 163 16.43 24.62 -6.18
CA SER A 163 16.57 24.37 -4.74
C SER A 163 17.16 22.97 -4.49
N GLY A 164 18.49 22.91 -4.34
CA GLY A 164 19.27 21.67 -4.33
C GLY A 164 19.31 20.91 -3.01
N THR A 165 18.20 20.76 -2.28
CA THR A 165 18.21 20.13 -0.94
C THR A 165 17.14 19.06 -0.71
N GLU A 166 16.19 18.85 -1.61
CA GLU A 166 15.14 17.85 -1.41
C GLU A 166 15.53 16.51 -2.05
N THR A 167 15.47 15.45 -1.25
CA THR A 167 15.70 14.07 -1.72
C THR A 167 14.58 13.73 -2.72
N PRO A 168 14.87 13.21 -3.92
CA PRO A 168 13.80 12.88 -4.88
C PRO A 168 12.94 11.71 -4.38
N TRP A 169 11.71 11.63 -4.88
CA TRP A 169 10.86 10.46 -4.69
C TRP A 169 11.42 9.24 -5.42
N GLU A 170 11.37 8.09 -4.75
CA GLU A 170 11.68 6.79 -5.33
C GLU A 170 10.47 5.85 -5.23
N PHE A 171 10.33 4.98 -6.23
CA PHE A 171 9.16 4.12 -6.39
C PHE A 171 9.60 2.68 -6.67
N CYS A 172 8.86 1.71 -6.14
CA CYS A 172 9.05 0.29 -6.38
C CYS A 172 7.69 -0.41 -6.43
N THR A 173 7.54 -1.37 -7.34
CA THR A 173 6.55 -2.42 -7.11
C THR A 173 7.12 -3.41 -6.11
N VAL A 174 6.25 -3.95 -5.26
CA VAL A 174 6.58 -5.02 -4.32
C VAL A 174 5.77 -6.23 -4.75
N ARG A 175 6.41 -7.41 -4.85
CA ARG A 175 5.65 -8.64 -5.09
C ARG A 175 4.69 -8.87 -3.91
N PRO A 176 3.37 -9.02 -4.13
CA PRO A 176 2.37 -9.15 -3.07
C PRO A 176 2.31 -10.58 -2.52
N ASN A 177 3.43 -11.09 -2.01
CA ASN A 177 3.54 -12.45 -1.48
C ASN A 177 4.00 -12.50 -0.02
N PHE A 178 3.90 -11.37 0.69
CA PHE A 178 4.34 -11.22 2.08
C PHE A 178 3.18 -11.29 3.09
N LEU A 179 1.94 -11.04 2.68
CA LEU A 179 0.75 -11.25 3.51
C LEU A 179 0.12 -12.60 3.17
N ARG A 180 -0.59 -13.17 4.14
CA ARG A 180 -1.33 -14.43 3.96
C ARG A 180 -2.45 -14.25 2.94
N GLY A 181 -2.65 -15.32 2.16
CA GLY A 181 -3.71 -15.43 1.17
C GLY A 181 -5.02 -15.93 1.80
N MET A 182 -6.16 -15.49 1.28
CA MET A 182 -7.49 -15.99 1.67
C MET A 182 -7.70 -17.48 1.28
N ASP A 183 -6.87 -18.01 0.39
CA ASP A 183 -6.87 -19.42 -0.03
C ASP A 183 -6.09 -20.34 0.94
N GLU A 184 -5.31 -19.78 1.87
CA GLU A 184 -4.50 -20.52 2.84
C GLU A 184 -5.32 -21.03 4.05
N HIS A 185 -6.65 -20.93 3.99
CA HIS A 185 -7.60 -21.14 5.10
C HIS A 185 -8.05 -22.59 5.36
N ALA A 186 -7.29 -23.61 4.96
CA ALA A 186 -7.83 -24.97 4.95
C ALA A 186 -8.08 -25.62 6.33
N ASP A 187 -7.25 -25.43 7.37
CA ASP A 187 -7.30 -26.34 8.55
C ASP A 187 -6.90 -25.76 9.94
N GLU A 188 -6.86 -24.45 10.16
CA GLU A 188 -6.47 -23.84 11.46
C GLU A 188 -7.51 -22.82 11.95
N PRO A 189 -7.53 -22.43 13.26
CA PRO A 189 -8.38 -21.33 13.71
C PRO A 189 -8.12 -20.09 12.83
N TYR A 190 -9.20 -19.40 12.45
CA TYR A 190 -9.20 -18.29 11.48
C TYR A 190 -7.99 -17.36 11.67
N GLN A 191 -7.13 -17.30 10.66
CA GLN A 191 -5.94 -16.45 10.64
C GLN A 191 -6.20 -15.21 9.78
N PRO A 192 -5.65 -14.03 10.14
CA PRO A 192 -5.71 -12.86 9.27
C PRO A 192 -5.11 -13.15 7.91
N ALA A 193 -5.87 -12.87 6.86
CA ALA A 193 -5.41 -12.82 5.48
C ALA A 193 -5.91 -11.53 4.82
N TYR A 194 -5.19 -11.09 3.80
CA TYR A 194 -5.52 -9.86 3.08
C TYR A 194 -5.51 -10.09 1.58
N PHE A 195 -4.44 -10.68 1.04
CA PHE A 195 -4.34 -10.94 -0.38
C PHE A 195 -5.29 -12.07 -0.76
N GLU A 196 -5.88 -11.99 -1.94
CA GLU A 196 -6.78 -13.03 -2.46
C GLU A 196 -5.98 -14.23 -3.00
N GLY A 197 -4.65 -14.11 -3.11
CA GLY A 197 -3.79 -15.16 -3.66
C GLY A 197 -3.80 -15.18 -5.18
N CYS A 198 -4.47 -14.21 -5.81
CA CYS A 198 -4.53 -14.07 -7.26
C CYS A 198 -3.42 -13.14 -7.74
N GLU A 199 -2.34 -13.72 -8.29
CA GLU A 199 -1.17 -12.98 -8.79
C GLU A 199 -1.53 -11.90 -9.84
N SER A 200 -2.71 -11.99 -10.46
CA SER A 200 -3.18 -11.02 -11.47
C SER A 200 -3.94 -9.80 -10.90
N ALA A 201 -4.29 -9.82 -9.62
CA ALA A 201 -5.20 -8.84 -9.03
C ALA A 201 -4.69 -8.23 -7.70
N ASP A 202 -3.90 -8.97 -6.93
CA ASP A 202 -3.21 -8.41 -5.77
C ASP A 202 -2.09 -7.46 -6.19
N THR A 203 -1.95 -6.33 -5.50
CA THR A 203 -0.86 -5.38 -5.77
C THR A 203 -0.25 -4.80 -4.50
N ALA A 204 1.04 -4.48 -4.58
CA ALA A 204 1.74 -3.69 -3.58
C ALA A 204 2.70 -2.71 -4.26
N THR A 205 2.61 -1.44 -3.90
CA THR A 205 3.49 -0.38 -4.40
C THR A 205 4.10 0.37 -3.23
N PHE A 206 5.42 0.44 -3.20
CA PHE A 206 6.21 1.08 -2.16
C PHE A 206 6.90 2.32 -2.73
N PHE A 207 6.76 3.46 -2.07
CA PHE A 207 7.42 4.69 -2.52
C PHE A 207 7.82 5.58 -1.34
N HIS A 208 8.92 6.29 -1.48
CA HIS A 208 9.55 6.98 -0.35
C HIS A 208 10.29 8.26 -0.74
N GLN A 209 10.46 9.12 0.25
CA GLN A 209 11.26 10.35 0.20
C GLN A 209 11.82 10.63 1.59
N GLY A 210 13.15 10.71 1.70
CA GLY A 210 13.82 10.89 2.99
C GLY A 210 13.41 9.80 3.97
N GLU A 211 12.88 10.16 5.13
CA GLU A 211 12.42 9.23 6.17
C GLU A 211 10.97 8.75 5.97
N VAL A 212 10.21 9.34 5.05
CA VAL A 212 8.80 9.01 4.86
C VAL A 212 8.66 7.99 3.74
N PHE A 213 7.89 6.94 3.98
CA PHE A 213 7.48 6.01 2.95
C PHE A 213 5.99 5.71 3.01
N TYR A 214 5.49 5.21 1.88
CA TYR A 214 4.13 4.78 1.71
C TYR A 214 4.11 3.35 1.18
N LEU A 215 3.05 2.64 1.54
CA LEU A 215 2.74 1.31 1.02
C LEU A 215 1.28 1.31 0.58
N LEU A 216 1.05 1.25 -0.74
CA LEU A 216 -0.26 1.08 -1.34
C LEU A 216 -0.49 -0.41 -1.60
N LEU A 217 -1.54 -0.96 -1.01
CA LEU A 217 -1.91 -2.37 -1.07
C LEU A 217 -3.29 -2.50 -1.69
N THR A 218 -3.49 -3.51 -2.53
CA THR A 218 -4.79 -3.84 -3.14
C THR A 218 -4.95 -5.35 -3.13
N ASN A 219 -6.10 -5.86 -2.70
CA ASN A 219 -6.44 -7.27 -2.76
C ASN A 219 -7.52 -7.54 -3.82
N GLY A 220 -7.21 -7.32 -5.10
CA GLY A 220 -8.23 -7.48 -6.14
C GLY A 220 -8.82 -8.89 -6.13
N ALA A 221 -10.14 -8.98 -5.92
CA ALA A 221 -10.86 -10.24 -6.05
C ALA A 221 -11.27 -10.43 -7.53
N PRO A 222 -11.12 -11.63 -8.12
CA PRO A 222 -11.55 -11.94 -9.49
C PRO A 222 -13.07 -12.16 -9.65
#